data_AF-A0A1U4FRL7-F1
#
_entry.id   AF-A0A1U4FRL7-F1
#
_cell.length_a   1.000
_cell.length_b   1.000
_cell.length_c   1.000
_cell.angle_alpha   90.00
_cell.angle_beta   90.00
_cell.angle_gamma   90.00
#
_symmetry.space_group_name_H-M   'P 1'
#
loop_
_entity.id
_entity.type
_entity.pdbx_description
1 polymer ?
#
loop_
_entity_poly.entity_id
_entity_poly.type
_entity_poly.pdbx_seq_one_letter_code
_entity_poly.pdbx_strand_id
1 'polypeptide(L)'
;MALAAMHKLAEHENPGEVTLLVLGGLVELATSTARATLAAGGCVVIPQERHELTAMEDSVVLLTVVSRAGEPPGCLPHYAFGPPRSASRRTASMNTSISSKVL
;
A
#
# COMPACT_ATOMS: atom_id res chain seq x y z
N MET A 1 -9.22 -8.52 -10.76
CA MET A 1 -8.54 -8.73 -12.06
C MET A 1 -8.92 -10.11 -12.57
N ALA A 2 -8.94 -10.32 -13.88
CA ALA A 2 -9.16 -11.63 -14.49
C ALA A 2 -8.01 -11.95 -15.44
N LEU A 3 -7.48 -13.16 -15.37
CA LEU A 3 -6.40 -13.67 -16.21
C LEU A 3 -6.90 -14.92 -16.93
N ALA A 4 -6.75 -14.96 -18.24
CA ALA A 4 -6.97 -16.19 -19.00
C ALA A 4 -5.86 -17.20 -18.71
N ALA A 5 -6.12 -18.48 -18.93
CA ALA A 5 -5.11 -19.52 -18.79
C ALA A 5 -3.80 -19.15 -19.52
N MET A 6 -2.68 -19.45 -18.87
CA MET A 6 -1.31 -19.13 -19.29
C MET A 6 -0.97 -17.64 -19.44
N HIS A 7 -1.87 -16.73 -19.08
CA HIS A 7 -1.55 -15.31 -19.00
C HIS A 7 -0.93 -14.98 -17.65
N LYS A 8 -0.05 -13.98 -17.67
CA LYS A 8 0.69 -13.55 -16.49
C LYS A 8 0.57 -12.07 -16.23
N LEU A 9 0.57 -11.72 -14.94
CA LEU A 9 1.01 -10.40 -14.54
C LEU A 9 2.54 -10.46 -14.52
N ALA A 10 3.16 -9.64 -15.37
CA ALA A 10 4.62 -9.57 -15.49
C ALA A 10 5.29 -9.23 -14.15
N GLU A 11 6.61 -9.24 -14.13
CA GLU A 11 7.37 -8.91 -12.93
C GLU A 11 7.14 -7.44 -12.52
N HIS A 12 6.63 -7.19 -11.32
CA HIS A 12 6.40 -5.83 -10.82
C HIS A 12 6.98 -5.66 -9.40
N GLU A 13 7.50 -4.45 -9.13
CA GLU A 13 7.93 -4.07 -7.80
C GLU A 13 6.72 -3.57 -6.99
N ASN A 14 6.58 -4.04 -5.75
CA ASN A 14 5.43 -3.73 -4.91
C ASN A 14 5.71 -2.46 -4.06
N PRO A 15 4.94 -1.37 -4.23
CA PRO A 15 5.15 -0.10 -3.50
C PRO A 15 4.73 -0.13 -2.02
N GLY A 16 4.28 -1.27 -1.48
CA GLY A 16 3.85 -1.37 -0.08
C GLY A 16 3.47 -2.77 0.38
N GLU A 17 2.51 -2.89 1.30
CA GLU A 17 1.99 -4.20 1.71
C GLU A 17 0.92 -4.66 0.73
N VAL A 18 1.06 -5.87 0.18
CA VAL A 18 0.12 -6.41 -0.81
C VAL A 18 -0.36 -7.78 -0.41
N THR A 19 -1.65 -8.00 -0.60
CA THR A 19 -2.29 -9.31 -0.48
C THR A 19 -2.95 -9.69 -1.79
N LEU A 20 -2.89 -10.99 -2.11
CA LEU A 20 -3.54 -11.59 -3.25
C LEU A 20 -4.50 -12.68 -2.78
N LEU A 21 -5.75 -12.57 -3.22
CA LEU A 21 -6.80 -13.54 -2.99
C LEU A 21 -7.27 -14.12 -4.33
N VAL A 22 -7.31 -15.44 -4.43
CA VAL A 22 -7.85 -16.15 -5.60
C VAL A 22 -9.35 -16.34 -5.39
N LEU A 23 -10.17 -15.71 -6.23
CA LEU A 23 -11.62 -15.82 -6.19
C LEU A 23 -12.13 -17.03 -6.98
N GLY A 24 -11.40 -17.42 -8.02
CA GLY A 24 -11.67 -18.59 -8.85
C GLY A 24 -10.45 -18.92 -9.70
N GLY A 25 -10.29 -20.20 -10.04
CA GLY A 25 -9.16 -20.67 -10.83
C GLY A 25 -7.97 -21.18 -9.99
N LEU A 26 -6.82 -21.29 -10.66
CA LEU A 26 -5.55 -21.76 -10.14
C LEU A 26 -4.43 -20.88 -10.66
N VAL A 27 -3.64 -20.32 -9.73
CA VAL A 27 -2.53 -19.42 -10.05
C VAL A 27 -1.25 -19.86 -9.35
N GLU A 28 -0.12 -19.51 -9.94
CA GLU A 28 1.20 -19.68 -9.36
C GLU A 28 1.82 -18.29 -9.13
N LEU A 29 2.23 -18.04 -7.89
CA LEU A 29 3.03 -16.88 -7.50
C LEU A 29 4.49 -17.31 -7.38
N ALA A 30 5.35 -16.73 -8.20
CA ALA A 30 6.79 -16.91 -8.15
C ALA A 30 7.45 -15.63 -7.64
N THR A 31 8.45 -15.80 -6.79
CA THR A 31 9.32 -14.74 -6.26
C THR A 31 10.78 -15.15 -6.46
N SER A 32 11.72 -14.30 -6.03
CA SER A 32 13.16 -14.58 -6.16
C SER A 32 13.56 -15.80 -5.32
N THR A 33 12.85 -16.04 -4.22
CA THR A 33 13.22 -17.02 -3.19
C THR A 33 12.23 -18.17 -3.04
N ALA A 34 10.99 -18.01 -3.49
CA ALA A 34 9.92 -18.98 -3.27
C ALA A 34 8.92 -19.04 -4.43
N ARG A 35 8.23 -20.18 -4.54
CA ARG A 35 7.05 -20.37 -5.40
C ARG A 35 5.90 -20.92 -4.59
N ALA A 36 4.70 -20.45 -4.86
CA ALA A 36 3.47 -20.89 -4.19
C ALA A 36 2.33 -21.03 -5.20
N THR A 37 1.64 -22.16 -5.15
CA THR A 37 0.41 -22.39 -5.93
C THR A 37 -0.80 -22.10 -5.07
N LEU A 38 -1.76 -21.32 -5.60
CA LEU A 38 -2.97 -20.91 -4.91
C LEU A 38 -4.18 -21.29 -5.75
N ALA A 39 -5.07 -22.09 -5.17
CA ALA A 39 -6.39 -22.39 -5.72
C ALA A 39 -7.43 -21.38 -5.22
N ALA A 40 -8.64 -21.44 -5.77
CA ALA A 40 -9.78 -20.65 -5.32
C ALA A 40 -9.97 -20.68 -3.78
N GLY A 41 -10.14 -19.51 -3.18
CA GLY A 41 -10.19 -19.29 -1.73
C GLY A 41 -8.82 -19.10 -1.07
N GLY A 42 -7.72 -19.35 -1.78
CA GLY A 42 -6.36 -19.13 -1.29
C GLY A 42 -6.01 -17.65 -1.18
N CYS A 43 -5.36 -17.26 -0.07
CA CYS A 43 -4.89 -15.91 0.18
C CYS A 43 -3.42 -15.94 0.59
N VAL A 44 -2.61 -15.03 0.02
CA VAL A 44 -1.20 -14.89 0.37
C VAL A 44 -0.82 -13.42 0.51
N VAL A 45 0.11 -13.15 1.42
CA VAL A 45 0.82 -11.86 1.46
C VAL A 45 1.93 -11.93 0.43
N ILE A 46 1.94 -11.00 -0.53
CA ILE A 46 3.00 -10.92 -1.53
C ILE A 46 4.23 -10.28 -0.86
N PRO A 47 5.39 -10.97 -0.85
CA PRO A 47 6.63 -10.42 -0.31
C PRO A 47 7.03 -9.11 -1.01
N GLN A 48 7.74 -8.22 -0.29
CA GLN A 48 8.25 -6.95 -0.83
C GLN A 48 9.51 -7.15 -1.68
N GLU A 49 9.44 -8.07 -2.62
CA GLU A 49 10.45 -8.31 -3.64
C GLU A 49 9.77 -8.47 -4.99
N ARG A 50 10.56 -8.65 -6.05
CA ARG A 50 10.01 -8.90 -7.38
C ARG A 50 9.28 -10.23 -7.41
N HIS A 51 8.09 -10.20 -8.00
CA HIS A 51 7.20 -11.34 -8.06
C HIS A 51 6.48 -11.38 -9.42
N GLU A 52 6.21 -12.59 -9.88
CA GLU A 52 5.49 -12.91 -11.11
C GLU A 52 4.27 -13.75 -10.75
N LEU A 53 3.11 -13.43 -11.32
CA LEU A 53 1.88 -14.19 -11.14
C LEU A 53 1.46 -14.80 -12.47
N THR A 54 1.38 -16.13 -12.51
CA THR A 54 0.95 -16.88 -13.71
C THR A 54 -0.37 -17.58 -13.44
N ALA A 55 -1.36 -17.39 -14.32
CA ALA A 55 -2.61 -18.14 -14.28
C ALA A 55 -2.42 -19.50 -14.97
N MET A 56 -2.63 -20.58 -14.24
CA MET A 56 -2.56 -21.95 -14.79
C MET A 56 -3.84 -22.31 -15.54
N GLU A 57 -4.97 -21.79 -15.07
CA GLU A 57 -6.29 -21.86 -15.71
C GLU A 57 -6.96 -20.47 -15.69
N ASP A 58 -8.13 -20.33 -16.32
CA ASP A 58 -8.89 -19.08 -16.26
C ASP A 58 -9.18 -18.70 -14.81
N SER A 59 -8.59 -17.58 -14.38
CA SER A 59 -8.50 -17.22 -12.97
C SER A 59 -8.97 -15.79 -12.71
N VAL A 60 -9.65 -15.62 -11.58
CA VAL A 60 -10.07 -14.31 -11.08
C VAL A 60 -9.38 -14.08 -9.76
N VAL A 61 -8.64 -12.97 -9.66
CA VAL A 61 -7.87 -12.62 -8.46
C VAL A 61 -8.21 -11.21 -7.99
N LEU A 62 -8.22 -11.02 -6.67
CA LEU A 62 -8.28 -9.72 -6.02
C LEU A 62 -6.89 -9.36 -5.50
N LEU A 63 -6.40 -8.20 -5.94
CA LEU A 63 -5.15 -7.62 -5.47
C LEU A 63 -5.48 -6.43 -4.58
N THR A 64 -5.00 -6.46 -3.34
CA THR A 64 -5.13 -5.36 -2.40
C THR A 64 -3.74 -4.76 -2.18
N VAL A 65 -3.57 -3.48 -2.50
CA VAL A 65 -2.31 -2.76 -2.34
C VAL A 65 -2.49 -1.65 -1.32
N VAL A 66 -1.65 -1.66 -0.28
CA VAL A 66 -1.56 -0.56 0.68
C VAL A 66 -0.29 0.23 0.36
N SER A 67 -0.44 1.34 -0.34
CA SER A 67 0.64 2.31 -0.50
C SER A 67 0.71 3.19 0.74
N ARG A 68 1.90 3.27 1.35
CA ARG A 68 2.18 4.41 2.23
C ARG A 68 2.38 5.61 1.33
N ALA A 69 1.32 6.37 1.10
CA ALA A 69 1.44 7.69 0.50
C ALA A 69 2.49 8.44 1.30
N GLY A 70 3.58 8.85 0.63
CA GLY A 70 4.59 9.69 1.25
C GLY A 70 3.90 10.85 1.93
N GLU A 71 4.23 11.11 3.20
CA GLU A 71 3.67 12.21 3.95
C GLU A 71 3.85 13.50 3.11
N PRO A 72 2.75 14.19 2.71
CA PRO A 72 2.91 15.46 2.03
C PRO A 72 3.65 16.41 2.98
N PRO A 73 4.74 17.07 2.57
CA PRO A 73 5.41 18.02 3.44
C PRO A 73 4.42 19.13 3.82
N GLY A 74 3.94 19.11 5.07
CA GLY A 74 3.15 20.17 5.68
C GLY A 74 1.63 20.11 5.53
N CYS A 75 1.01 19.07 4.98
CA CYS A 75 -0.45 18.99 4.95
C CYS A 75 -1.00 18.22 6.16
N LEU A 76 -1.63 18.95 7.09
CA LEU A 76 -2.41 18.38 8.18
C LEU A 76 -3.47 17.39 7.63
N PRO A 77 -3.78 16.30 8.35
CA PRO A 77 -4.73 15.30 7.87
C PRO A 77 -6.13 15.90 7.71
N HIS A 78 -6.62 15.92 6.47
CA HIS A 78 -7.97 16.37 6.08
C HIS A 78 -9.05 15.34 6.45
N TYR A 79 -8.91 14.67 7.60
CA TYR A 79 -9.89 13.75 8.16
C TYR A 79 -10.27 14.19 9.58
N ALA A 80 -10.68 15.46 9.72
CA ALA A 80 -11.35 15.94 10.91
C ALA A 80 -12.86 16.00 10.62
N PHE A 81 -13.56 14.86 10.72
CA PHE A 81 -15.03 14.87 10.77
C PHE A 81 -15.46 15.31 12.18
N GLY A 82 -15.43 16.61 12.43
CA GLY A 82 -15.90 17.21 13.67
C GLY A 82 -16.26 18.69 13.44
N PRO A 83 -17.35 19.20 14.03
CA PRO A 83 -17.78 20.57 13.80
C PRO A 83 -16.71 21.57 14.27
N PRO A 84 -16.58 22.75 13.61
CA PRO A 84 -15.53 23.70 13.92
C PRO A 84 -15.69 24.20 15.37
N ARG A 85 -14.68 23.94 16.20
CA ARG A 85 -14.57 24.56 17.52
C ARG A 85 -14.38 26.06 17.31
N SER A 86 -15.31 26.85 17.85
CA SER A 86 -15.26 28.31 17.81
C SER A 86 -13.86 28.83 18.21
N ALA A 87 -13.23 29.56 17.28
CA ALA A 87 -11.93 30.16 17.50
C ALA A 87 -12.08 31.31 18.51
N SER A 88 -11.76 31.05 19.78
CA SER A 88 -11.58 32.10 20.77
C SER A 88 -10.35 32.91 20.41
N ARG A 89 -10.58 34.03 19.73
CA ARG A 89 -9.63 35.11 19.49
C ARG A 89 -8.93 35.47 20.81
N ARG A 90 -7.63 35.21 20.93
CA ARG A 90 -6.78 35.90 21.91
C ARG A 90 -5.51 36.38 21.24
N THR A 91 -5.34 37.68 21.36
CA THR A 91 -4.32 38.55 20.82
C THR A 91 -2.95 38.25 21.40
N ALA A 92 -1.93 38.63 20.63
CA ALA A 92 -0.51 38.49 20.89
C ALA A 92 -0.06 38.93 22.29
N SER A 93 0.97 38.25 22.80
CA SER A 93 1.90 38.81 23.78
C SER A 93 3.32 38.33 23.44
N MET A 94 4.22 39.28 23.18
CA MET A 94 5.67 39.11 23.09
C MET A 94 6.23 38.45 24.35
N ASN A 95 7.25 37.58 24.23
CA ASN A 95 8.61 37.87 24.78
C ASN A 95 9.66 36.72 24.64
N THR A 96 10.84 37.14 24.16
CA THR A 96 12.24 36.85 24.63
C THR A 96 13.00 35.52 24.34
N SER A 97 14.18 35.70 23.69
CA SER A 97 15.51 35.04 23.90
C SER A 97 15.71 33.56 23.47
N ILE A 98 16.86 33.05 22.98
CA ILE A 98 18.29 33.36 23.23
C ILE A 98 19.22 32.72 22.14
N SER A 99 20.34 33.42 21.88
CA SER A 99 21.72 33.12 21.42
C SER A 99 22.19 32.00 20.47
N SER A 100 23.07 32.46 19.56
CA SER A 100 24.05 31.80 18.69
C SER A 100 25.13 30.94 19.37
N LYS A 101 25.65 29.92 18.64
CA LYS A 101 27.10 29.76 18.38
C LYS A 101 27.39 28.71 17.29
N VAL A 102 28.12 29.14 16.26
CA VAL A 102 28.76 28.32 15.23
C VAL A 102 30.18 27.99 15.73
N LEU A 103 30.63 26.76 15.49
CA LEU A 103 32.05 26.44 15.31
C LEU A 103 32.22 25.93 13.88
#